data_AF-A0A1G3CBQ8-F1
#
_entry.id   AF-A0A1G3CBQ8-F1
#
_cell.length_a   1.000
_cell.length_b   1.000
_cell.length_c   1.000
_cell.angle_alpha   90.00
_cell.angle_beta   90.00
_cell.angle_gamma   90.00
#
_symmetry.space_group_name_H-M   'P 1'
#
loop_
_entity.id
_entity.type
_entity.pdbx_description
1 polymer ?
#
loop_
_entity_poly.entity_id
_entity_poly.type
_entity_poly.pdbx_seq_one_letter_code
_entity_poly.pdbx_strand_id
1 'polypeptide(L)' 'MNSWKCAECGYQHDAMEPHEKCPSCGKECEFIDVTNYIPKMDRTGRECICKVCGTEVRVISEGGGFLKCCEQLMVLK' A
#
# COMPACT_ATOMS: atom_id res chain seq x y z
N MET A 1 -1.97 17.10 -11.04
CA MET A 1 -2.73 16.08 -11.81
C MET A 1 -3.37 15.20 -10.75
N ASN A 2 -4.69 15.07 -10.74
CA ASN A 2 -5.38 14.34 -9.67
C ASN A 2 -5.58 12.89 -10.10
N SER A 3 -5.48 11.96 -9.16
CA SER A 3 -5.76 10.55 -9.39
C SER A 3 -7.13 10.23 -8.81
N TRP A 4 -8.02 9.69 -9.63
CA TRP A 4 -9.39 9.35 -9.26
C TRP A 4 -9.58 7.85 -9.30
N LYS A 5 -10.26 7.30 -8.30
CA LYS A 5 -10.63 5.88 -8.23
C LYS A 5 -12.14 5.71 -8.13
N CYS A 6 -12.73 4.95 -9.04
CA CYS A 6 -14.14 4.58 -8.99
C CYS A 6 -14.44 3.79 -7.70
N ALA A 7 -15.43 4.23 -6.93
CA ALA A 7 -15.84 3.58 -5.68
C ALA A 7 -16.48 2.19 -5.90
N GLU A 8 -17.13 1.99 -7.05
CA GLU A 8 -17.86 0.75 -7.37
C GLU A 8 -16.96 -0.35 -7.94
N CYS A 9 -16.10 -0.02 -8.89
CA CYS A 9 -15.31 -1.02 -9.63
C CYS A 9 -13.79 -0.90 -9.43
N GLY A 10 -13.31 0.15 -8.76
CA GLY A 10 -11.90 0.36 -8.51
C GLY A 10 -11.07 0.88 -9.70
N TYR A 11 -11.71 1.22 -10.83
CA TYR A 11 -11.03 1.83 -11.99
C TYR A 11 -10.30 3.12 -11.58
N GLN A 12 -9.03 3.24 -11.93
CA GLN A 12 -8.20 4.40 -11.60
C GLN A 12 -7.77 5.13 -12.87
N HIS A 13 -7.84 6.46 -12.86
CA HIS A 13 -7.35 7.32 -13.94
C HIS A 13 -6.77 8.63 -13.37
N ASP A 14 -5.94 9.30 -14.17
CA ASP A 14 -5.41 10.61 -13.83
C ASP A 14 -6.10 11.69 -14.67
N ALA A 15 -6.79 12.63 -14.01
CA ALA A 15 -7.53 13.72 -14.64
C ALA A 15 -7.66 14.92 -13.69
N MET A 16 -7.99 16.11 -14.19
CA MET A 16 -8.30 17.24 -13.30
C MET A 16 -9.63 17.04 -12.57
N GLU A 17 -10.63 16.51 -13.28
CA GLU A 17 -11.99 16.29 -12.79
C GLU A 17 -12.43 14.85 -13.12
N PRO A 18 -13.24 14.20 -12.26
CA PRO A 18 -13.76 12.87 -12.52
C PRO A 18 -14.92 12.92 -13.53
N HIS A 19 -15.13 11.83 -14.25
CA HIS A 19 -16.30 11.67 -15.13
C HIS A 19 -17.54 11.29 -14.32
N GLU A 20 -18.74 11.75 -14.72
CA GLU A 20 -20.00 11.30 -14.11
C GLU A 20 -20.26 9.81 -14.36
N LYS A 21 -19.90 9.32 -15.55
CA LYS A 21 -20.06 7.93 -15.97
C LYS A 21 -18.71 7.23 -16.01
N CYS A 22 -18.60 6.13 -15.28
CA CYS A 22 -17.36 5.37 -15.27
C CYS A 22 -17.18 4.60 -16.59
N PRO A 23 -16.03 4.74 -17.28
CA PRO A 23 -15.76 4.06 -18.54
C PRO A 23 -15.56 2.55 -18.39
N SER A 24 -15.26 2.07 -17.17
CA SER A 24 -15.02 0.64 -16.92
C SER A 24 -16.31 -0.13 -16.60
N CYS A 25 -17.21 0.44 -15.79
CA CYS A 25 -18.46 -0.25 -15.40
C CYS A 25 -19.70 0.28 -16.13
N GLY A 26 -19.60 1.42 -16.81
CA GLY A 26 -20.68 1.99 -17.63
C GLY A 26 -21.85 2.56 -16.81
N LYS A 27 -21.70 2.74 -15.50
CA LYS A 27 -22.70 3.31 -14.60
C LYS A 27 -22.27 4.70 -14.11
N GLU A 28 -23.22 5.46 -13.59
CA GLU A 28 -22.94 6.64 -12.78
C GLU A 28 -22.31 6.17 -11.46
N CYS A 29 -21.09 6.63 -11.17
CA CYS A 29 -20.31 6.18 -10.02
C CYS A 29 -19.63 7.35 -9.34
N GLU A 30 -19.53 7.28 -8.02
CA GLU A 30 -18.70 8.21 -7.26
C GLU A 30 -17.21 7.90 -7.47
N PHE A 31 -16.42 8.96 -7.63
CA PHE A 31 -14.97 8.89 -7.76
C PHE A 31 -14.30 9.46 -6.52
N ILE A 32 -13.39 8.70 -5.95
CA ILE A 32 -12.62 9.07 -4.77
C ILE A 32 -11.29 9.66 -5.25
N ASP A 33 -10.96 10.86 -4.77
CA ASP A 33 -9.64 11.47 -4.97
C ASP A 33 -8.58 10.70 -4.16
N VAL A 34 -7.66 10.05 -4.87
CA VAL A 34 -6.55 9.27 -4.33
C VAL A 34 -5.20 9.92 -4.63
N THR A 35 -5.17 11.19 -5.04
CA THR A 35 -3.94 11.93 -5.38
C THR A 35 -2.92 11.91 -4.25
N ASN A 36 -3.39 12.01 -3.01
CA ASN A 36 -2.56 11.99 -1.80
C ASN A 36 -2.64 10.66 -1.04
N TYR A 37 -3.11 9.60 -1.69
CA TYR A 37 -3.11 8.27 -1.08
C TYR A 37 -1.68 7.74 -1.07
N ILE A 38 -1.02 7.82 0.09
CA ILE A 38 0.20 7.07 0.36
C ILE A 38 -0.27 5.66 0.73
N PRO A 39 -0.06 4.63 -0.13
CA PRO A 39 -0.34 3.26 0.27
C PRO A 39 0.45 3.00 1.56
N LYS A 40 -0.28 2.61 2.62
CA LYS A 40 0.39 2.11 3.82
C LYS A 40 1.20 0.91 3.35
N MET A 41 2.52 1.02 3.37
CA MET A 41 3.40 -0.12 3.13
C MET A 41 3.21 -1.05 4.32
N ASP A 42 2.21 -1.92 4.27
CA ASP A 42 2.00 -2.92 5.30
C ASP A 42 3.11 -3.97 5.18
N ARG A 43 3.97 -4.00 6.19
CA ARG A 43 4.93 -5.10 6.34
C ARG A 43 4.38 -6.26 7.15
N THR A 44 3.13 -6.15 7.62
CA THR A 44 2.43 -7.25 8.29
C THR A 44 2.47 -8.51 7.44
N GLY A 45 2.82 -9.63 8.06
CA GLY A 45 2.98 -10.92 7.40
C GLY A 45 4.37 -11.18 6.82
N ARG A 46 5.25 -10.18 6.70
CA ARG A 46 6.60 -10.38 6.20
C ARG A 46 7.47 -11.11 7.22
N GLU A 47 8.31 -12.00 6.72
CA GLU A 47 9.31 -12.73 7.50
C GLU A 47 10.67 -12.07 7.29
N CYS A 48 11.34 -11.74 8.39
CA CYS A 48 12.66 -11.13 8.39
C CYS A 48 13.65 -12.07 9.06
N ILE A 49 14.87 -12.13 8.54
CA ILE A 49 15.97 -12.93 9.06
C ILE A 49 17.18 -12.06 9.40
N CYS A 50 17.83 -12.34 10.54
CA CYS A 50 19.14 -11.79 10.86
C CYS A 50 20.22 -12.62 10.17
N LYS A 51 21.07 -12.01 9.34
CA LYS A 51 22.17 -12.72 8.67
C LYS A 51 23.37 -13.04 9.58
N VAL A 52 23.41 -12.50 10.79
CA VAL A 52 24.49 -12.76 11.77
C VAL A 52 24.18 -13.97 12.64
N CYS A 53 23.03 -13.97 13.33
CA CYS A 53 22.65 -15.03 14.27
C CYS A 53 21.61 -16.01 13.73
N GLY A 54 21.01 -15.74 12.56
CA GLY A 54 19.98 -16.60 11.97
C GLY A 54 18.57 -16.45 12.55
N THR A 55 18.33 -15.49 13.45
CA THR A 55 17.00 -15.28 14.04
C THR A 55 15.96 -14.91 12.98
N GLU A 56 14.84 -15.62 12.99
CA GLU A 56 13.68 -15.38 12.13
C GLU A 56 12.54 -14.74 12.92
N VAL A 57 11.92 -13.70 12.37
CA VAL A 57 10.77 -13.03 12.97
C VAL A 57 9.71 -12.76 11.91
N ARG A 58 8.44 -12.86 12.30
CA ARG A 58 7.29 -12.48 11.47
C ARG A 58 6.69 -11.19 12.00
N VAL A 59 6.51 -10.20 11.13
CA VAL A 59 5.85 -8.94 11.48
C VAL A 59 4.35 -9.22 11.64
N ILE A 60 3.82 -9.13 12.86
CA ILE A 60 2.37 -9.31 13.14
C ILE A 60 1.61 -8.00 13.25
N SER A 61 2.31 -6.90 13.49
CA SER A 61 1.77 -5.55 13.57
C SER A 61 2.86 -4.56 13.22
N GLU A 62 2.46 -3.43 12.61
CA GLU A 62 3.36 -2.35 12.25
C GLU A 62 3.21 -1.19 13.23
N GLY A 63 4.28 -0.86 13.94
CA GLY A 63 4.46 0.41 14.64
C GLY A 63 5.73 1.03 14.09
N GLY A 64 5.60 2.12 13.33
CA GLY A 64 6.66 2.69 12.48
C GLY A 64 8.08 2.56 13.08
N GLY A 65 8.92 1.77 12.39
CA GLY A 65 10.26 1.43 12.86
C GLY A 65 10.97 0.42 11.94
N PHE A 66 12.17 0.00 12.34
CA PHE A 66 12.96 -1.00 11.62
C PHE A 66 13.37 -2.13 12.57
N LEU A 67 13.26 -3.37 12.10
CA LEU A 67 13.71 -4.54 12.85
C LEU A 67 15.25 -4.58 12.84
N LYS A 68 15.85 -4.57 14.03
CA LYS A 68 17.30 -4.60 14.24
C LYS A 68 17.67 -5.78 15.13
N CYS A 69 18.65 -6.58 14.70
CA CYS A 69 19.21 -7.71 15.44
C CYS A 69 20.74 -7.72 15.24
N CYS A 70 21.53 -8.07 16.26
CA CYS A 70 23.00 -8.06 16.20
C CYS A 70 23.59 -6.74 15.66
N GLU A 71 23.02 -5.61 16.11
CA GLU A 71 23.40 -4.27 15.66
C GLU A 71 23.16 -3.97 14.16
N GLN A 72 22.52 -4.87 13.42
CA GLN A 72 22.24 -4.74 12.00
C GLN A 72 20.73 -4.78 11.71
N LEU A 73 20.32 -4.15 10.60
CA LEU A 73 18.95 -4.26 10.13
C LEU A 73 18.68 -5.69 9.66
N MET A 74 17.57 -6.26 10.12
CA MET A 74 17.10 -7.53 9.61
C MET A 74 16.65 -7.36 8.16
N VAL A 75 16.88 -8.38 7.34
CA VAL A 75 16.49 -8.39 5.93
C VAL A 75 15.31 -9.31 5.71
N LEU A 76 14.55 -9.09 4.63
CA LEU A 76 13.50 -10.02 4.24
C LEU A 76 14.12 -11.40 3.97
N LYS A 77 13.46 -12.45 4.48
CA LYS A 77 13.88 -13.84 4.32
C LYS A 77 13.94 -14.24 2.85
#